data_AF-A0A7Y6VA55-F1
#
_entry.id   AF-A0A7Y6VA55-F1
#
_cell.length_a   1.000
_cell.length_b   1.000
_cell.length_c   1.000
_cell.angle_alpha   90.00
_cell.angle_beta   90.00
_cell.angle_gamma   90.00
#
_symmetry.space_group_name_H-M   'P 1'
#
loop_
_entity.id
_entity.type
_entity.pdbx_description
1 polymer ?
#
loop_
_entity_poly.entity_id
_entity_poly.type
_entity_poly.pdbx_seq_one_letter_code
_entity_poly.pdbx_strand_id
1 'polypeptide(L)'
;MSIARFSPFELLLLKSRSQVDTATLLLLAWVLVHRQHVSEGQRRRRLAQVTAQFRHGHELGPVMSIAHSQDLQAIQLAAEVVRKECGKERSLSVIHQAITVATDDGELSLANHYILRFFADLLSVAPTTLNTLFKELTGTPLASPEDPSRDTYWQTHDPDYHARKARDAAAAEQQQQQANARAEQQQREKEQRHHQKQQKQQEKQQEKQRRQEEARQAREQAQQRQQEQERQRQREQAEREQQRSRQQDSQQQRSSYQEERRNNHSRQQRASPPPPDRTTRALSILGLNPGATRIEVRHAYRRMAQLHHPDRYYSESEQQVALASARFQRIKNAYDYLMQTY
;
A
#
# COMPACT_ATOMS: atom_id res chain seq x y z
N MET A 1 -33.06 -36.35 -25.76
CA MET A 1 -32.58 -37.67 -26.22
C MET A 1 -31.30 -37.96 -25.44
N SER A 2 -31.05 -39.08 -24.78
CA SER A 2 -31.66 -40.40 -24.79
C SER A 2 -31.62 -41.03 -23.40
N ILE A 3 -32.64 -41.83 -23.12
CA ILE A 3 -32.74 -42.83 -22.06
C ILE A 3 -31.52 -43.77 -22.14
N ALA A 4 -30.59 -43.66 -21.21
CA ALA A 4 -29.82 -44.82 -20.78
C ALA A 4 -30.27 -45.09 -19.34
N ARG A 5 -31.28 -45.95 -19.19
CA ARG A 5 -31.75 -46.43 -17.87
C ARG A 5 -30.66 -47.23 -17.13
N PHE A 6 -29.62 -47.63 -17.85
CA PHE A 6 -28.51 -48.44 -17.36
C PHE A 6 -27.17 -47.89 -17.86
N SER A 7 -26.15 -47.96 -17.02
CA SER A 7 -24.76 -47.63 -17.37
C SER A 7 -24.19 -48.62 -18.40
N PRO A 8 -23.11 -48.26 -19.12
CA PRO A 8 -22.45 -49.18 -20.05
C PRO A 8 -22.04 -50.51 -19.40
N PHE A 9 -21.60 -50.46 -18.14
CA PHE A 9 -21.20 -51.65 -17.40
C PHE A 9 -22.40 -52.49 -16.94
N GLU A 10 -23.50 -51.86 -16.51
CA GLU A 10 -24.73 -52.57 -16.17
C GLU A 10 -25.30 -53.32 -17.38
N LEU A 11 -25.27 -52.71 -18.56
CA LEU A 11 -25.66 -53.37 -19.80
C LEU A 11 -24.77 -54.58 -20.13
N LEU A 12 -23.47 -54.52 -19.80
CA LEU A 12 -22.57 -55.66 -19.96
C LEU A 12 -22.89 -56.78 -18.97
N LEU A 13 -23.16 -56.45 -17.70
CA LEU A 13 -23.57 -57.44 -16.69
C LEU A 13 -24.90 -58.11 -17.02
N LEU A 14 -25.86 -57.38 -17.58
CA LEU A 14 -27.15 -57.94 -18.01
C LEU A 14 -27.02 -58.88 -19.22
N LYS A 15 -26.02 -58.65 -20.08
CA LYS A 15 -25.75 -59.48 -21.27
C LYS A 15 -24.77 -60.62 -20.98
N SER A 16 -24.10 -60.62 -19.83
CA SER A 16 -23.06 -61.60 -19.54
C SER A 16 -23.64 -62.95 -19.15
N ARG A 17 -22.89 -64.02 -19.44
CA ARG A 17 -23.24 -65.39 -19.01
C ARG A 17 -22.85 -65.65 -17.54
N SER A 18 -21.99 -64.82 -16.97
CA SER A 18 -21.54 -64.87 -15.58
C SER A 18 -21.23 -63.45 -15.13
N GLN A 19 -22.00 -62.95 -14.18
CA GLN A 19 -21.84 -61.58 -13.65
C GLN A 19 -20.52 -61.46 -12.87
N VAL A 20 -20.18 -62.48 -12.06
CA VAL A 20 -18.91 -62.54 -11.31
C VAL A 20 -17.70 -62.51 -12.23
N ASP A 21 -17.72 -63.27 -13.32
CA ASP A 21 -16.58 -63.33 -14.23
C ASP A 21 -16.42 -62.00 -14.98
N THR A 22 -17.53 -61.36 -15.41
CA THR A 22 -17.50 -60.03 -16.03
C THR A 22 -17.03 -58.95 -15.06
N ALA A 23 -17.45 -59.01 -13.79
CA ALA A 23 -17.00 -58.09 -12.75
C ALA A 23 -15.52 -58.27 -12.42
N THR A 24 -15.07 -59.52 -12.24
CA THR A 24 -13.65 -59.85 -12.03
C THR A 24 -12.81 -59.41 -13.22
N LEU A 25 -13.31 -59.58 -14.45
CA LEU A 25 -12.67 -59.14 -15.68
C LEU A 25 -12.46 -57.61 -15.70
N LEU A 26 -13.46 -56.82 -15.28
CA LEU A 26 -13.32 -55.36 -15.20
C LEU A 26 -12.27 -54.96 -14.16
N LEU A 27 -12.27 -55.62 -13.01
CA LEU A 27 -11.29 -55.38 -11.95
C LEU A 27 -9.87 -55.72 -12.41
N LEU A 28 -9.66 -56.86 -13.08
CA LEU A 28 -8.35 -57.21 -13.65
C LEU A 28 -7.93 -56.26 -14.79
N ALA A 29 -8.89 -55.79 -15.60
CA ALA A 29 -8.63 -54.76 -16.61
C ALA A 29 -8.17 -53.45 -15.97
N TRP A 30 -8.73 -53.07 -14.82
CA TRP A 30 -8.32 -51.88 -14.06
C TRP A 30 -6.86 -51.98 -13.59
N VAL A 31 -6.43 -53.15 -13.09
CA VAL A 31 -5.01 -53.42 -12.74
C VAL A 31 -4.08 -53.24 -13.96
N LEU A 32 -4.50 -53.71 -15.14
CA LEU A 32 -3.71 -53.58 -16.38
C LEU A 32 -3.57 -52.13 -16.87
N VAL A 33 -4.59 -51.29 -16.67
CA VAL A 33 -4.56 -49.88 -17.09
C VAL A 33 -3.48 -49.11 -16.33
N HIS A 34 -3.28 -49.44 -15.06
CA HIS A 34 -2.27 -48.82 -14.18
C HIS A 34 -0.85 -49.37 -14.37
N ARG A 35 -0.64 -50.24 -15.36
CA ARG A 35 0.70 -50.65 -15.77
C ARG A 35 1.33 -49.61 -16.70
N GLN A 36 2.54 -49.19 -16.32
CA GLN A 36 3.40 -48.33 -17.10
C GLN A 36 3.97 -49.09 -18.30
N HIS A 37 4.16 -48.40 -19.44
CA HIS A 37 4.83 -48.92 -20.64
C HIS A 37 4.19 -50.12 -21.38
N VAL A 38 2.89 -50.41 -21.15
CA VAL A 38 2.16 -51.47 -21.89
C VAL A 38 1.19 -50.85 -22.91
N SER A 39 1.29 -51.27 -24.17
CA SER A 39 0.34 -50.84 -25.21
C SER A 39 -1.06 -51.41 -24.97
N GLU A 40 -2.10 -50.73 -25.47
CA GLU A 40 -3.48 -51.20 -25.32
C GLU A 40 -3.71 -52.61 -25.92
N GLY A 41 -3.05 -52.90 -27.05
CA GLY A 41 -3.10 -54.23 -27.67
C GLY A 41 -2.48 -55.32 -26.79
N GLN A 42 -1.37 -55.03 -26.10
CA GLN A 42 -0.76 -55.96 -25.14
C GLN A 42 -1.67 -56.17 -23.92
N ARG A 43 -2.27 -55.09 -23.37
CA ARG A 43 -3.23 -55.20 -22.26
C ARG A 43 -4.41 -56.09 -22.63
N ARG A 44 -5.02 -55.89 -23.80
CA ARG A 44 -6.13 -56.71 -24.30
C ARG A 44 -5.75 -58.19 -24.45
N ARG A 45 -4.58 -58.48 -25.02
CA ARG A 45 -4.08 -59.87 -25.17
C ARG A 45 -3.83 -60.52 -23.81
N ARG A 46 -3.22 -59.80 -22.87
CA ARG A 46 -2.94 -60.32 -21.54
C ARG A 46 -4.22 -60.60 -20.76
N LEU A 47 -5.19 -59.69 -20.82
CA LEU A 47 -6.49 -59.88 -20.20
C LEU A 47 -7.17 -61.13 -20.75
N ALA A 48 -7.16 -61.33 -22.07
CA ALA A 48 -7.72 -62.51 -22.72
C ALA A 48 -7.05 -63.82 -22.26
N GLN A 49 -5.72 -63.81 -22.06
CA GLN A 49 -4.98 -64.97 -21.58
C GLN A 49 -5.34 -65.35 -20.14
N VAL A 50 -5.33 -64.37 -19.23
CA VAL A 50 -5.57 -64.60 -17.79
C VAL A 50 -7.04 -64.97 -17.52
N THR A 51 -7.95 -64.50 -18.37
CA THR A 51 -9.39 -64.76 -18.24
C THR A 51 -9.94 -65.77 -19.25
N ALA A 52 -9.09 -66.58 -19.87
CA ALA A 52 -9.50 -67.58 -20.87
C ALA A 52 -10.56 -68.58 -20.35
N GLN A 53 -10.59 -68.82 -19.04
CA GLN A 53 -11.53 -69.73 -18.37
C GLN A 53 -12.87 -69.07 -17.99
N PHE A 54 -12.97 -67.75 -18.13
CA PHE A 54 -14.12 -66.97 -17.67
C PHE A 54 -15.31 -67.13 -18.64
N ARG A 55 -16.52 -67.25 -18.09
CA ARG A 55 -17.75 -67.40 -18.87
C ARG A 55 -18.49 -66.07 -18.99
N HIS A 56 -17.83 -65.04 -19.52
CA HIS A 56 -18.43 -63.71 -19.63
C HIS A 56 -19.32 -63.55 -20.89
N GLY A 57 -18.96 -64.16 -22.03
CA GLY A 57 -19.84 -64.26 -23.21
C GLY A 57 -19.99 -62.97 -24.05
N HIS A 58 -19.13 -61.98 -23.84
CA HIS A 58 -19.09 -60.70 -24.57
C HIS A 58 -17.66 -60.32 -24.95
N GLU A 59 -17.50 -59.32 -25.82
CA GLU A 59 -16.19 -58.78 -26.21
C GLU A 59 -15.45 -58.10 -25.05
N LEU A 60 -14.11 -58.09 -25.11
CA LEU A 60 -13.25 -57.46 -24.09
C LEU A 60 -13.08 -55.95 -24.29
N GLY A 61 -13.35 -55.45 -25.49
CA GLY A 61 -13.18 -54.03 -25.86
C GLY A 61 -13.96 -53.07 -24.94
N PRO A 62 -15.28 -53.28 -24.74
CA PRO A 62 -16.07 -52.44 -23.84
C PRO A 62 -15.54 -52.42 -22.39
N VAL A 63 -15.12 -53.57 -21.85
CA VAL A 63 -14.56 -53.66 -20.49
C VAL A 63 -13.25 -52.89 -20.38
N MET A 64 -12.38 -53.01 -21.38
CA MET A 64 -11.13 -52.24 -21.44
C MET A 64 -11.39 -50.74 -21.56
N SER A 65 -12.40 -50.33 -22.31
CA SER A 65 -12.79 -48.91 -22.43
C SER A 65 -13.25 -48.35 -21.08
N ILE A 66 -14.06 -49.11 -20.34
CA ILE A 66 -14.55 -48.70 -19.01
C ILE A 66 -13.37 -48.61 -18.03
N ALA A 67 -12.50 -49.62 -18.00
CA ALA A 67 -11.30 -49.61 -17.16
C ALA A 67 -10.37 -48.43 -17.50
N HIS A 68 -10.18 -48.10 -18.78
CA HIS A 68 -9.35 -46.98 -19.21
C HIS A 68 -9.94 -45.63 -18.79
N SER A 69 -11.27 -45.49 -18.87
CA SER A 69 -11.98 -44.30 -18.38
C SER A 69 -12.00 -44.17 -16.86
N GLN A 70 -11.54 -45.20 -16.13
CA GLN A 70 -11.52 -45.25 -14.67
C GLN A 70 -12.89 -44.92 -14.04
N ASP A 71 -13.96 -45.43 -14.65
CA ASP A 71 -15.33 -45.22 -14.15
C ASP A 71 -15.49 -45.86 -12.76
N LEU A 72 -15.48 -45.01 -11.74
CA LEU A 72 -15.58 -45.41 -10.34
C LEU A 72 -16.90 -46.11 -10.03
N GLN A 73 -18.00 -45.73 -10.68
CA GLN A 73 -19.30 -46.36 -10.45
C GLN A 73 -19.30 -47.79 -11.00
N ALA A 74 -18.71 -48.00 -12.17
CA ALA A 74 -18.56 -49.33 -12.74
C ALA A 74 -17.62 -50.22 -11.91
N ILE A 75 -16.49 -49.67 -11.44
CA ILE A 75 -15.54 -50.40 -10.58
C ILE A 75 -16.20 -50.76 -9.25
N GLN A 76 -16.94 -49.84 -8.64
CA GLN A 76 -17.67 -50.10 -7.40
C GLN A 76 -18.70 -51.22 -7.61
N LEU A 77 -19.52 -51.14 -8.66
CA LEU A 77 -20.52 -52.18 -8.95
C LEU A 77 -19.85 -53.54 -9.17
N ALA A 78 -18.73 -53.58 -9.90
CA ALA A 78 -17.96 -54.81 -10.08
C ALA A 78 -17.45 -55.37 -8.74
N ALA A 79 -16.94 -54.51 -7.86
CA ALA A 79 -16.51 -54.91 -6.53
C ALA A 79 -17.67 -55.48 -5.70
N GLU A 80 -18.85 -54.85 -5.73
CA GLU A 80 -20.05 -55.34 -5.04
C GLU A 80 -20.50 -56.71 -5.55
N VAL A 81 -20.52 -56.91 -6.87
CA VAL A 81 -20.83 -58.21 -7.49
C VAL A 81 -19.83 -59.28 -7.05
N VAL A 82 -18.53 -58.98 -7.13
CA VAL A 82 -17.48 -59.91 -6.69
C VAL A 82 -17.62 -60.23 -5.21
N ARG A 83 -17.83 -59.24 -4.34
CA ARG A 83 -17.98 -59.47 -2.89
C ARG A 83 -19.20 -60.32 -2.56
N LYS A 84 -20.30 -60.18 -3.30
CA LYS A 84 -21.56 -60.88 -3.04
C LYS A 84 -21.55 -62.32 -3.56
N GLU A 85 -20.93 -62.54 -4.72
CA GLU A 85 -21.09 -63.80 -5.47
C GLU A 85 -19.79 -64.61 -5.62
N CYS A 86 -18.62 -64.03 -5.29
CA CYS A 86 -17.36 -64.77 -5.29
C CYS A 86 -17.22 -65.61 -4.02
N GLY A 87 -17.22 -66.94 -4.19
CA GLY A 87 -16.97 -67.88 -3.09
C GLY A 87 -15.52 -67.85 -2.60
N LYS A 88 -15.31 -68.30 -1.35
CA LYS A 88 -13.97 -68.39 -0.72
C LYS A 88 -12.97 -69.27 -1.49
N GLU A 89 -13.46 -70.23 -2.26
CA GLU A 89 -12.60 -71.09 -3.08
C GLU A 89 -12.01 -70.34 -4.28
N ARG A 90 -12.73 -69.31 -4.79
CA ARG A 90 -12.31 -68.52 -5.95
C ARG A 90 -11.48 -67.30 -5.56
N SER A 91 -11.61 -66.78 -4.34
CA SER A 91 -10.89 -65.57 -3.89
C SER A 91 -9.37 -65.70 -4.06
N LEU A 92 -8.80 -66.85 -3.70
CA LEU A 92 -7.36 -67.11 -3.85
C LEU A 92 -6.92 -67.18 -5.33
N SER A 93 -7.76 -67.70 -6.21
CA SER A 93 -7.47 -67.73 -7.65
C SER A 93 -7.52 -66.32 -8.24
N VAL A 94 -8.51 -65.52 -7.84
CA VAL A 94 -8.65 -64.12 -8.32
C VAL A 94 -7.49 -63.25 -7.83
N ILE A 95 -7.08 -63.37 -6.56
CA ILE A 95 -5.93 -62.60 -6.07
C ILE A 95 -4.62 -63.03 -6.75
N HIS A 96 -4.44 -64.33 -7.00
CA HIS A 96 -3.29 -64.82 -7.78
C HIS A 96 -3.28 -64.22 -9.18
N GLN A 97 -4.42 -64.23 -9.88
CA GLN A 97 -4.55 -63.61 -11.20
C GLN A 97 -4.25 -62.11 -11.15
N ALA A 98 -4.74 -61.40 -10.13
CA ALA A 98 -4.47 -59.97 -9.96
C ALA A 98 -2.98 -59.68 -9.75
N ILE A 99 -2.28 -60.48 -8.92
CA ILE A 99 -0.84 -60.35 -8.71
C ILE A 99 -0.10 -60.60 -10.03
N THR A 100 -0.35 -61.73 -10.69
CA THR A 100 0.27 -62.09 -11.97
C THR A 100 0.12 -60.93 -12.97
N VAL A 101 -1.12 -60.49 -13.19
CA VAL A 101 -1.45 -59.38 -14.10
C VAL A 101 -0.69 -58.10 -13.76
N ALA A 102 -0.53 -57.80 -12.47
CA ALA A 102 0.15 -56.60 -12.00
C ALA A 102 1.66 -56.65 -12.16
N THR A 103 2.28 -57.85 -12.15
CA THR A 103 3.75 -58.04 -12.03
C THR A 103 4.43 -58.64 -13.26
N ASP A 104 3.69 -59.05 -14.29
CA ASP A 104 4.21 -59.89 -15.39
C ASP A 104 5.48 -59.44 -16.10
N ASP A 105 5.81 -58.14 -16.16
CA ASP A 105 6.99 -57.67 -16.90
C ASP A 105 7.78 -56.55 -16.18
N GLY A 106 7.64 -56.39 -14.86
CA GLY A 106 8.42 -55.37 -14.14
C GLY A 106 7.96 -55.04 -12.73
N GLU A 107 8.50 -53.93 -12.22
CA GLU A 107 8.18 -53.40 -10.91
C GLU A 107 6.71 -52.97 -10.81
N LEU A 108 6.14 -53.17 -9.62
CA LEU A 108 4.75 -52.87 -9.33
C LEU A 108 4.55 -51.36 -9.29
N SER A 109 3.63 -50.83 -10.11
CA SER A 109 3.29 -49.40 -10.06
C SER A 109 2.70 -49.02 -8.69
N LEU A 110 2.80 -47.74 -8.33
CA LEU A 110 2.24 -47.24 -7.08
C LEU A 110 0.73 -47.50 -6.98
N ALA A 111 0.00 -47.27 -8.06
CA ALA A 111 -1.43 -47.58 -8.11
C ALA A 111 -1.70 -49.08 -7.89
N ASN A 112 -0.92 -49.96 -8.51
CA ASN A 112 -1.10 -51.40 -8.34
C ASN A 112 -0.77 -51.89 -6.92
N HIS A 113 0.11 -51.22 -6.17
CA HIS A 113 0.31 -51.52 -4.75
C HIS A 113 -0.97 -51.35 -3.93
N TYR A 114 -1.74 -50.29 -4.20
CA TYR A 114 -2.99 -50.02 -3.51
C TYR A 114 -4.14 -50.89 -4.04
N ILE A 115 -4.21 -51.10 -5.35
CA ILE A 115 -5.24 -51.93 -5.97
C ILE A 115 -5.14 -53.38 -5.48
N LEU A 116 -3.96 -53.97 -5.39
CA LEU A 116 -3.80 -55.34 -4.87
C LEU A 116 -4.23 -55.49 -3.41
N ARG A 117 -3.95 -54.47 -2.57
CA ARG A 117 -4.40 -54.45 -1.17
C ARG A 117 -5.91 -54.32 -1.07
N PHE A 118 -6.49 -53.41 -1.88
CA PHE A 118 -7.93 -53.29 -2.01
C PHE A 118 -8.59 -54.61 -2.45
N PHE A 119 -7.98 -55.34 -3.38
CA PHE A 119 -8.49 -56.66 -3.81
C PHE A 119 -8.42 -57.69 -2.69
N ALA A 120 -7.34 -57.71 -1.92
CA ALA A 120 -7.23 -58.61 -0.78
C ALA A 120 -8.32 -58.32 0.25
N ASP A 121 -8.58 -57.06 0.58
CA ASP A 121 -9.66 -56.67 1.48
C ASP A 121 -11.04 -57.05 0.90
N LEU A 122 -11.27 -56.76 -0.39
CA LEU A 122 -12.51 -57.09 -1.09
C LEU A 122 -12.81 -58.59 -1.05
N LEU A 123 -11.78 -59.41 -1.24
CA LEU A 123 -11.85 -60.87 -1.29
C LEU A 123 -11.67 -61.53 0.09
N SER A 124 -11.56 -60.73 1.17
CA SER A 124 -11.33 -61.19 2.54
C SER A 124 -10.08 -62.06 2.71
N VAL A 125 -9.02 -61.75 1.96
CA VAL A 125 -7.69 -62.38 2.05
C VAL A 125 -6.84 -61.60 3.05
N ALA A 126 -6.29 -62.28 4.05
CA ALA A 126 -5.46 -61.64 5.05
C ALA A 126 -4.19 -61.02 4.43
N PRO A 127 -3.68 -59.88 4.94
CA PRO A 127 -2.45 -59.26 4.45
C PRO A 127 -1.23 -60.19 4.49
N THR A 128 -1.16 -61.09 5.48
CA THR A 128 -0.11 -62.12 5.57
C THR A 128 -0.17 -63.08 4.40
N THR A 129 -1.36 -63.58 4.05
CA THR A 129 -1.58 -64.45 2.89
C THR A 129 -1.25 -63.73 1.59
N LEU A 130 -1.66 -62.47 1.43
CA LEU A 130 -1.31 -61.65 0.27
C LEU A 130 0.21 -61.53 0.10
N ASN A 131 0.93 -61.22 1.18
CA ASN A 131 2.39 -61.10 1.16
C ASN A 131 3.09 -62.42 0.82
N THR A 132 2.60 -63.54 1.35
CA THR A 132 3.12 -64.88 1.04
C THR A 132 2.92 -65.20 -0.44
N LEU A 133 1.69 -65.05 -0.96
CA LEU A 133 1.38 -65.30 -2.37
C LEU A 133 2.18 -64.39 -3.29
N PHE A 134 2.31 -63.11 -2.95
CA PHE A 134 3.10 -62.16 -3.73
C PHE A 134 4.56 -62.62 -3.80
N LYS A 135 5.17 -62.96 -2.65
CA LYS A 135 6.55 -63.43 -2.59
C LYS A 135 6.76 -64.75 -3.34
N GLU A 136 5.81 -65.67 -3.28
CA GLU A 136 5.85 -66.93 -4.03
C GLU A 136 5.85 -66.70 -5.54
N LEU A 137 5.08 -65.70 -6.02
CA LEU A 137 4.94 -65.40 -7.44
C LEU A 137 6.06 -64.52 -8.01
N THR A 138 6.55 -63.55 -7.23
CA THR A 138 7.54 -62.55 -7.71
C THR A 138 8.95 -62.79 -7.19
N GLY A 139 9.11 -63.64 -6.18
CA GLY A 139 10.37 -63.85 -5.46
C GLY A 139 10.70 -62.76 -4.43
N THR A 140 10.03 -61.61 -4.45
CA THR A 140 10.27 -60.47 -3.55
C THR A 140 9.06 -60.21 -2.64
N PRO A 141 9.26 -59.80 -1.38
CA PRO A 141 8.14 -59.43 -0.52
C PRO A 141 7.46 -58.15 -1.04
N LEU A 142 6.15 -58.06 -0.89
CA LEU A 142 5.39 -56.85 -1.23
C LEU A 142 5.79 -55.70 -0.28
N ALA A 143 6.47 -54.70 -0.82
CA ALA A 143 6.88 -53.52 -0.07
C ALA A 143 5.68 -52.69 0.41
N SER A 144 5.89 -51.86 1.43
CA SER A 144 4.90 -50.87 1.83
C SER A 144 4.77 -49.81 0.74
N PRO A 145 3.55 -49.42 0.34
CA PRO A 145 3.38 -48.40 -0.67
C PRO A 145 3.91 -47.07 -0.15
N GLU A 146 4.51 -46.30 -1.05
CA GLU A 146 4.83 -44.90 -0.78
C GLU A 146 3.54 -44.08 -0.66
N ASP A 147 3.59 -42.96 0.08
CA ASP A 147 2.40 -42.17 0.42
C ASP A 147 2.43 -40.80 -0.28
N PRO A 148 1.66 -40.61 -1.38
CA PRO A 148 1.60 -39.35 -2.12
C PRO A 148 1.05 -38.16 -1.32
N SER A 149 0.44 -38.40 -0.15
CA SER A 149 -0.02 -37.32 0.72
C SER A 149 1.11 -36.65 1.50
N ARG A 150 2.29 -37.28 1.54
CA ARG A 150 3.45 -36.76 2.26
C ARG A 150 4.34 -35.92 1.35
N ASP A 151 4.80 -34.78 1.86
CA ASP A 151 5.75 -33.91 1.16
C ASP A 151 7.05 -34.65 0.77
N THR A 152 7.49 -35.60 1.61
CA THR A 152 8.68 -36.43 1.33
C THR A 152 8.58 -37.23 0.04
N TYR A 153 7.37 -37.66 -0.35
CA TYR A 153 7.17 -38.36 -1.62
C TYR A 153 7.52 -37.45 -2.81
N TRP A 154 7.00 -36.23 -2.80
CA TRP A 154 7.19 -35.24 -3.86
C TRP A 154 8.61 -34.69 -3.90
N GLN A 155 9.33 -34.64 -2.77
CA GLN A 155 10.76 -34.29 -2.75
C GLN A 155 11.60 -35.26 -3.57
N THR A 156 11.26 -36.56 -3.56
CA THR A 156 11.98 -37.58 -4.34
C THR A 156 11.50 -37.64 -5.79
N HIS A 157 10.20 -37.44 -6.03
CA HIS A 157 9.58 -37.63 -7.36
C HIS A 157 9.56 -36.36 -8.22
N ASP A 158 9.64 -35.17 -7.62
CA ASP A 158 9.69 -33.88 -8.33
C ASP A 158 10.74 -32.94 -7.70
N PRO A 159 12.04 -33.28 -7.82
CA PRO A 159 13.11 -32.44 -7.27
C PRO A 159 13.14 -31.05 -7.93
N ASP A 160 12.70 -30.94 -9.19
CA ASP A 160 12.69 -29.68 -9.94
C ASP A 160 11.67 -28.68 -9.39
N TYR A 161 10.48 -29.14 -8.97
CA TYR A 161 9.52 -28.29 -8.28
C TYR A 161 10.10 -27.68 -7.02
N HIS A 162 10.72 -28.50 -6.16
CA HIS A 162 11.32 -28.02 -4.92
C HIS A 162 12.52 -27.08 -5.18
N ALA A 163 13.34 -27.38 -6.19
CA ALA A 163 14.43 -26.49 -6.59
C ALA A 163 13.94 -25.12 -7.08
N ARG A 164 12.86 -25.08 -7.89
CA ARG A 164 12.22 -23.82 -8.32
C ARG A 164 11.67 -23.04 -7.12
N LYS A 165 10.91 -23.71 -6.26
CA LYS A 165 10.34 -23.10 -5.05
C LYS A 165 11.41 -22.51 -4.13
N ALA A 166 12.54 -23.20 -3.97
CA ALA A 166 13.68 -22.70 -3.19
C ALA A 166 14.33 -21.46 -3.82
N ARG A 167 14.47 -21.43 -5.16
CA ARG A 167 14.98 -20.25 -5.88
C ARG A 167 14.03 -19.05 -5.75
N ASP A 168 12.73 -19.29 -5.88
CA ASP A 168 11.72 -18.23 -5.75
C ASP A 168 11.70 -17.67 -4.32
N ALA A 169 11.81 -18.53 -3.30
CA ALA A 169 11.93 -18.12 -1.90
C ALA A 169 13.20 -17.28 -1.67
N ALA A 170 14.35 -17.74 -2.17
CA ALA A 170 15.61 -17.01 -2.05
C ALA A 170 15.55 -15.64 -2.79
N ALA A 171 14.92 -15.59 -3.96
CA ALA A 171 14.71 -14.34 -4.70
C ALA A 171 13.78 -13.39 -3.95
N ALA A 172 12.70 -13.89 -3.33
CA ALA A 172 11.80 -13.10 -2.51
C ALA A 172 12.50 -12.54 -1.26
N GLU A 173 13.32 -13.34 -0.59
CA GLU A 173 14.14 -12.89 0.55
C GLU A 173 15.14 -11.80 0.13
N GLN A 174 15.82 -11.97 -1.01
CA GLN A 174 16.72 -10.95 -1.54
C GLN A 174 15.99 -9.66 -1.90
N GLN A 175 14.81 -9.74 -2.52
CA GLN A 175 13.99 -8.58 -2.83
C GLN A 175 13.54 -7.86 -1.55
N GLN A 176 13.14 -8.60 -0.51
CA GLN A 176 12.77 -8.03 0.77
C GLN A 176 13.96 -7.34 1.43
N GLN A 177 15.15 -7.94 1.41
CA GLN A 177 16.37 -7.34 1.94
C GLN A 177 16.74 -6.05 1.18
N GLN A 178 16.66 -6.05 -0.15
CA GLN A 178 16.90 -4.86 -0.97
C GLN A 178 15.86 -3.76 -0.71
N ALA A 179 14.58 -4.13 -0.53
CA ALA A 179 13.52 -3.18 -0.20
C ALA A 179 13.76 -2.55 1.18
N ASN A 180 14.11 -3.36 2.19
CA ASN A 180 14.45 -2.89 3.52
C ASN A 180 15.68 -1.96 3.49
N ALA A 181 16.74 -2.33 2.78
CA ALA A 181 17.94 -1.50 2.64
C ALA A 181 17.64 -0.17 1.93
N ARG A 182 16.79 -0.17 0.89
CA ARG A 182 16.34 1.06 0.22
C ARG A 182 15.50 1.94 1.15
N ALA A 183 14.60 1.34 1.94
CA ALA A 183 13.80 2.06 2.91
C ALA A 183 14.68 2.71 4.00
N GLU A 184 15.67 1.99 4.52
CA GLU A 184 16.65 2.53 5.46
C GLU A 184 17.47 3.68 4.86
N GLN A 185 17.94 3.55 3.62
CA GLN A 185 18.66 4.62 2.93
C GLN A 185 17.79 5.87 2.77
N GLN A 186 16.54 5.71 2.33
CA GLN A 186 15.60 6.84 2.22
C GLN A 186 15.32 7.50 3.57
N GLN A 187 15.24 6.72 4.64
CA GLN A 187 15.05 7.25 5.98
C GLN A 187 16.28 8.06 6.43
N ARG A 188 17.49 7.54 6.23
CA ARG A 188 18.74 8.27 6.51
C ARG A 188 18.84 9.56 5.70
N GLU A 189 18.49 9.54 4.42
CA GLU A 189 18.48 10.75 3.58
C GLU A 189 17.47 11.79 4.08
N LYS A 190 16.27 11.36 4.50
CA LYS A 190 15.27 12.26 5.09
C LYS A 190 15.77 12.88 6.38
N GLU A 191 16.39 12.09 7.25
CA GLU A 191 17.01 12.56 8.50
C GLU A 191 18.14 13.56 8.23
N GLN A 192 19.03 13.26 7.28
CA GLN A 192 20.11 14.18 6.87
C GLN A 192 19.55 15.49 6.30
N ARG A 193 18.55 15.44 5.42
CA ARG A 193 17.89 16.64 4.88
C ARG A 193 17.20 17.45 5.97
N HIS A 194 16.58 16.78 6.94
CA HIS A 194 15.95 17.44 8.08
C HIS A 194 16.99 18.13 8.96
N HIS A 195 18.10 17.45 9.28
CA HIS A 195 19.20 18.00 10.05
C HIS A 195 19.84 19.20 9.34
N GLN A 196 20.09 19.10 8.03
CA GLN A 196 20.64 20.21 7.24
C GLN A 196 19.69 21.41 7.17
N LYS A 197 18.37 21.19 7.09
CA LYS A 197 17.37 22.26 7.17
C LYS A 197 17.38 22.94 8.54
N GLN A 198 17.47 22.16 9.63
CA GLN A 198 17.57 22.70 10.99
C GLN A 198 18.83 23.54 11.18
N GLN A 199 19.99 23.05 10.72
CA GLN A 199 21.25 23.80 10.77
C GLN A 199 21.14 25.13 10.02
N LYS A 200 20.65 25.14 8.77
CA LYS A 200 20.43 26.38 8.00
C LYS A 200 19.45 27.34 8.67
N GLN A 201 18.42 26.83 9.35
CA GLN A 201 17.49 27.68 10.12
C GLN A 201 18.17 28.31 11.32
N GLN A 202 18.98 27.54 12.06
CA GLN A 202 19.75 28.05 13.19
C GLN A 202 20.77 29.11 12.75
N GLU A 203 21.51 28.87 11.66
CA GLU A 203 22.45 29.84 11.08
C GLU A 203 21.73 31.15 10.70
N LYS A 204 20.58 31.06 10.01
CA LYS A 204 19.78 32.25 9.66
C LYS A 204 19.27 33.00 10.90
N GLN A 205 18.90 32.28 11.96
CA GLN A 205 18.48 32.91 13.21
C GLN A 205 19.65 33.63 13.90
N GLN A 206 20.82 32.99 13.97
CA GLN A 206 22.04 33.59 14.53
C GLN A 206 22.49 34.82 13.71
N GLU A 207 22.46 34.73 12.38
CA GLU A 207 22.79 35.86 11.51
C GLU A 207 21.82 37.02 11.69
N LYS A 208 20.51 36.73 11.81
CA LYS A 208 19.50 37.76 12.09
C LYS A 208 19.72 38.41 13.47
N GLN A 209 20.07 37.63 14.49
CA GLN A 209 20.41 38.17 15.82
C GLN A 209 21.65 39.07 15.75
N ARG A 210 22.72 38.62 15.08
CA ARG A 210 23.93 39.44 14.85
C ARG A 210 23.61 40.75 14.14
N ARG A 211 22.85 40.72 13.04
CA ARG A 211 22.43 41.93 12.31
C ARG A 211 21.58 42.87 13.19
N GLN A 212 20.71 42.33 14.05
CA GLN A 212 19.93 43.13 14.98
C GLN A 212 20.81 43.79 16.05
N GLU A 213 21.80 43.07 16.55
CA GLU A 213 22.75 43.56 17.54
C GLU A 213 23.66 44.65 16.94
N GLU A 214 24.21 44.43 15.75
CA GLU A 214 24.97 45.44 15.00
C GLU A 214 24.13 46.69 14.69
N ALA A 215 22.87 46.51 14.27
CA ALA A 215 21.97 47.64 14.03
C ALA A 215 21.63 48.39 15.32
N ARG A 216 21.52 47.70 16.46
CA ARG A 216 21.30 48.31 17.78
C ARG A 216 22.52 49.12 18.20
N GLN A 217 23.73 48.55 18.10
CA GLN A 217 24.98 49.24 18.38
C GLN A 217 25.16 50.47 17.48
N ALA A 218 24.87 50.36 16.18
CA ALA A 218 24.94 51.48 15.25
C ALA A 218 23.95 52.60 15.62
N ARG A 219 22.72 52.26 16.04
CA ARG A 219 21.73 53.23 16.52
C ARG A 219 22.18 53.92 17.80
N GLU A 220 22.73 53.18 18.75
CA GLU A 220 23.26 53.73 20.00
C GLU A 220 24.42 54.69 19.72
N GLN A 221 25.36 54.32 18.85
CA GLN A 221 26.43 55.22 18.41
C GLN A 221 25.91 56.45 17.67
N ALA A 222 24.89 56.32 16.82
CA ALA A 222 24.29 57.46 16.13
C ALA A 222 23.59 58.41 17.10
N GLN A 223 22.88 57.89 18.10
CA GLN A 223 22.28 58.70 19.18
C GLN A 223 23.34 59.44 20.00
N GLN A 224 24.45 58.77 20.35
CA GLN A 224 25.55 59.43 21.06
C GLN A 224 26.15 60.56 20.23
N ARG A 225 26.42 60.33 18.94
CA ARG A 225 26.90 61.39 18.03
C ARG A 225 25.91 62.54 17.90
N GLN A 226 24.61 62.27 17.83
CA GLN A 226 23.58 63.31 17.80
C GLN A 226 23.56 64.13 19.10
N GLN A 227 23.60 63.48 20.27
CA GLN A 227 23.67 64.19 21.56
C GLN A 227 24.95 65.01 21.71
N GLU A 228 26.08 64.54 21.18
CA GLU A 228 27.33 65.26 21.18
C GLU A 228 27.27 66.49 20.27
N GLN A 229 26.73 66.33 19.05
CA GLN A 229 26.47 67.46 18.14
C GLN A 229 25.49 68.48 18.72
N GLU A 230 24.42 68.04 19.39
CA GLU A 230 23.49 68.93 20.07
C GLU A 230 24.16 69.69 21.22
N ARG A 231 24.96 69.01 22.05
CA ARG A 231 25.75 69.67 23.10
C ARG A 231 26.74 70.69 22.53
N GLN A 232 27.38 70.37 21.40
CA GLN A 232 28.29 71.29 20.73
C GLN A 232 27.55 72.50 20.18
N ARG A 233 26.39 72.30 19.53
CA ARG A 233 25.52 73.41 19.07
C ARG A 233 25.03 74.28 20.22
N GLN A 234 24.65 73.69 21.36
CA GLN A 234 24.24 74.44 22.55
C GLN A 234 25.40 75.26 23.13
N ARG A 235 26.62 74.72 23.16
CA ARG A 235 27.82 75.47 23.55
C ARG A 235 28.10 76.64 22.60
N GLU A 236 28.07 76.41 21.29
CA GLU A 236 28.26 77.46 20.30
C GLU A 236 27.16 78.54 20.37
N GLN A 237 25.90 78.15 20.63
CA GLN A 237 24.80 79.10 20.87
C GLN A 237 25.03 79.92 22.14
N ALA A 238 25.40 79.29 23.26
CA ALA A 238 25.70 79.98 24.52
C ALA A 238 26.89 80.95 24.37
N GLU A 239 27.93 80.57 23.63
CA GLU A 239 29.06 81.45 23.32
C GLU A 239 28.65 82.62 22.44
N ARG A 240 27.81 82.39 21.41
CA ARG A 240 27.25 83.46 20.57
C ARG A 240 26.35 84.40 21.37
N GLU A 241 25.55 83.88 22.29
CA GLU A 241 24.71 84.69 23.18
C GLU A 241 25.56 85.50 24.17
N GLN A 242 26.62 84.93 24.76
CA GLN A 242 27.58 85.69 25.57
C GLN A 242 28.30 86.77 24.77
N GLN A 243 28.70 86.49 23.53
CA GLN A 243 29.31 87.50 22.66
C GLN A 243 28.32 88.61 22.31
N ARG A 244 27.06 88.28 22.02
CA ARG A 244 25.98 89.27 21.81
C ARG A 244 25.70 90.09 23.06
N SER A 245 25.66 89.48 24.23
CA SER A 245 25.50 90.18 25.52
C SER A 245 26.65 91.17 25.75
N ARG A 246 27.90 90.77 25.51
CA ARG A 246 29.07 91.68 25.60
C ARG A 246 29.05 92.81 24.57
N GLN A 247 28.52 92.56 23.38
CA GLN A 247 28.32 93.59 22.35
C GLN A 247 27.14 94.53 22.70
N GLN A 248 26.11 94.04 23.37
CA GLN A 248 24.99 94.86 23.85
C GLN A 248 25.37 95.71 25.07
N ASP A 249 26.17 95.20 26.01
CA ASP A 249 26.72 95.99 27.12
C ASP A 249 27.61 97.15 26.64
N SER A 250 28.39 96.92 25.58
CA SER A 250 29.20 98.00 24.96
C SER A 250 28.38 98.96 24.08
N GLN A 251 27.19 98.57 23.63
CA GLN A 251 26.24 99.45 22.94
C GLN A 251 25.30 100.22 23.90
N GLN A 252 25.02 99.69 25.10
CA GLN A 252 24.18 100.34 26.11
C GLN A 252 24.85 101.55 26.80
N GLN A 253 26.20 101.65 26.80
CA GLN A 253 26.90 102.87 27.24
C GLN A 253 26.91 104.00 26.20
N ARG A 254 26.44 103.76 24.97
CA ARG A 254 26.54 104.73 23.84
C ARG A 254 25.20 105.14 23.24
N SER A 255 24.07 104.76 23.85
CA SER A 255 22.71 105.02 23.34
C SER A 255 21.79 105.64 24.41
N SER A 256 22.32 106.54 25.23
CA SER A 256 21.56 107.43 26.13
C SER A 256 21.34 108.85 25.56
N TYR A 257 21.57 109.06 24.27
CA TYR A 257 21.21 110.29 23.57
C TYR A 257 20.51 109.93 22.27
N GLN A 258 19.29 110.46 22.10
CA GLN A 258 18.37 110.34 20.96
C GLN A 258 17.48 109.10 20.92
N GLU A 259 16.50 109.17 21.81
CA GLU A 259 15.15 108.73 21.53
C GLU A 259 14.46 109.72 20.56
N GLU A 260 13.44 109.22 19.84
CA GLU A 260 12.45 109.93 19.01
C GLU A 260 12.72 110.16 17.50
N ARG A 261 12.11 109.31 16.63
CA ARG A 261 10.77 109.55 16.02
C ARG A 261 10.43 108.55 14.90
N ARG A 262 9.41 107.70 15.16
CA ARG A 262 8.12 107.48 14.41
C ARG A 262 8.21 107.32 12.87
N ASN A 263 7.52 106.41 12.19
CA ASN A 263 6.17 105.80 12.26
C ASN A 263 6.17 104.73 11.11
N ASN A 264 5.31 103.73 10.92
CA ASN A 264 3.86 103.63 11.12
C ASN A 264 3.39 102.17 10.86
N HIS A 265 2.43 101.69 11.66
CA HIS A 265 1.28 100.81 11.34
C HIS A 265 1.45 99.66 10.29
N SER A 266 1.10 98.40 10.58
CA SER A 266 -0.30 97.98 10.75
C SER A 266 -0.45 96.55 11.32
N ARG A 267 -1.30 96.47 12.35
CA ARG A 267 -2.24 95.40 12.73
C ARG A 267 -2.57 94.38 11.63
N GLN A 268 -2.40 93.07 11.89
CA GLN A 268 -3.53 92.12 12.03
C GLN A 268 -3.06 90.67 12.23
N GLN A 269 -3.78 90.02 13.14
CA GLN A 269 -3.83 88.59 13.41
C GLN A 269 -3.97 87.76 12.13
N ARG A 270 -3.45 86.53 12.14
CA ARG A 270 -4.27 85.32 11.92
C ARG A 270 -3.49 84.02 12.15
N ALA A 271 -4.16 83.15 12.91
CA ALA A 271 -3.87 81.74 13.07
C ALA A 271 -4.08 80.95 11.77
N SER A 272 -3.43 79.79 11.66
CA SER A 272 -3.71 78.70 10.70
C SER A 272 -2.99 77.43 11.15
N PRO A 273 -3.47 76.22 10.79
CA PRO A 273 -4.84 75.73 10.83
C PRO A 273 -4.95 74.43 11.68
N PRO A 274 -6.16 73.97 12.07
CA PRO A 274 -6.31 72.68 12.73
C PRO A 274 -6.02 71.54 11.73
N PRO A 275 -5.48 70.40 12.20
CA PRO A 275 -5.36 69.20 11.37
C PRO A 275 -6.77 68.78 10.92
N PRO A 276 -6.94 68.34 9.67
CA PRO A 276 -8.26 67.96 9.15
C PRO A 276 -8.83 66.82 10.00
N ASP A 277 -10.12 66.97 10.28
CA ASP A 277 -10.91 66.14 11.16
C ASP A 277 -10.66 64.64 10.89
N ARG A 278 -10.14 63.94 11.90
CA ARG A 278 -9.79 62.50 11.80
C ARG A 278 -11.01 61.67 11.40
N THR A 279 -12.22 62.12 11.74
CA THR A 279 -13.48 61.49 11.35
C THR A 279 -13.72 61.60 9.83
N THR A 280 -13.42 62.74 9.22
CA THR A 280 -13.54 62.94 7.76
C THR A 280 -12.58 62.05 6.99
N ARG A 281 -11.35 61.88 7.50
CA ARG A 281 -10.39 60.93 6.93
C ARG A 281 -10.87 59.48 7.04
N ALA A 282 -11.41 59.07 8.19
CA ALA A 282 -11.94 57.73 8.37
C ALA A 282 -13.18 57.44 7.49
N LEU A 283 -14.07 58.42 7.30
CA LEU A 283 -15.20 58.30 6.38
C LEU A 283 -14.75 58.16 4.92
N SER A 284 -13.74 58.93 4.50
CA SER A 284 -13.20 58.84 3.15
C SER A 284 -12.57 57.48 2.83
N ILE A 285 -11.95 56.81 3.81
CA ILE A 285 -11.38 55.45 3.68
C ILE A 285 -12.48 54.41 3.45
N LEU A 286 -13.68 54.63 3.98
CA LEU A 286 -14.86 53.77 3.76
C LEU A 286 -15.69 54.21 2.53
N GLY A 287 -15.28 55.26 1.83
CA GLY A 287 -16.00 55.81 0.67
C GLY A 287 -17.32 56.49 1.04
N LEU A 288 -17.43 57.04 2.24
CA LEU A 288 -18.64 57.69 2.76
C LEU A 288 -18.48 59.21 2.81
N ASN A 289 -19.58 59.92 2.56
CA ASN A 289 -19.63 61.37 2.70
C ASN A 289 -19.75 61.79 4.18
N PRO A 290 -19.33 63.01 4.54
CA PRO A 290 -19.56 63.58 5.87
C PRO A 290 -21.05 63.56 6.22
N GLY A 291 -21.42 63.03 7.39
CA GLY A 291 -22.81 62.89 7.84
C GLY A 291 -23.43 61.50 7.64
N ALA A 292 -22.65 60.51 7.19
CA ALA A 292 -23.12 59.13 7.05
C ALA A 292 -23.53 58.53 8.42
N THR A 293 -24.66 57.84 8.44
CA THR A 293 -25.19 57.23 9.66
C THR A 293 -24.36 56.00 10.10
N ARG A 294 -24.43 55.63 11.39
CA ARG A 294 -23.79 54.41 11.91
C ARG A 294 -24.20 53.12 11.17
N ILE A 295 -25.37 53.11 10.54
CA ILE A 295 -25.85 51.97 9.73
C ILE A 295 -25.10 51.94 8.40
N GLU A 296 -24.91 53.08 7.75
CA GLU A 296 -24.16 53.22 6.50
C GLU A 296 -22.67 52.90 6.69
N VAL A 297 -22.07 53.29 7.83
CA VAL A 297 -20.70 52.91 8.21
C VAL A 297 -20.54 51.39 8.31
N ARG A 298 -21.51 50.68 8.91
CA ARG A 298 -21.49 49.20 8.98
C ARG A 298 -21.65 48.55 7.61
N HIS A 299 -22.55 49.07 6.78
CA HIS A 299 -22.75 48.55 5.43
C HIS A 299 -21.52 48.78 4.55
N ALA A 300 -20.89 49.96 4.62
CA ALA A 300 -19.66 50.26 3.90
C ALA A 300 -18.49 49.35 4.34
N TYR A 301 -18.33 49.15 5.65
CA TYR A 301 -17.32 48.24 6.19
C TYR A 301 -17.51 46.80 5.68
N ARG A 302 -18.73 46.25 5.73
CA ARG A 302 -19.01 44.89 5.23
C ARG A 302 -18.68 44.74 3.75
N ARG A 303 -19.02 45.73 2.92
CA ARG A 303 -18.69 45.72 1.48
C ARG A 303 -17.18 45.75 1.26
N MET A 304 -16.46 46.67 1.93
CA MET A 304 -15.01 46.82 1.76
C MET A 304 -14.22 45.64 2.33
N ALA A 305 -14.70 45.05 3.43
CA ALA A 305 -14.11 43.84 4.03
C ALA A 305 -14.22 42.63 3.10
N GLN A 306 -15.35 42.44 2.42
CA GLN A 306 -15.52 41.35 1.44
C GLN A 306 -14.70 41.55 0.16
N LEU A 307 -14.44 42.80 -0.24
CA LEU A 307 -13.62 43.12 -1.42
C LEU A 307 -12.12 42.94 -1.16
N HIS A 308 -11.65 43.26 0.05
CA HIS A 308 -10.22 43.27 0.38
C HIS A 308 -9.80 42.19 1.39
N HIS A 309 -10.61 41.15 1.59
CA HIS A 309 -10.26 40.07 2.52
C HIS A 309 -9.01 39.30 2.03
N PRO A 310 -7.99 39.07 2.88
CA PRO A 310 -6.76 38.39 2.47
C PRO A 310 -7.00 36.96 1.94
N ASP A 311 -8.04 36.28 2.44
CA ASP A 311 -8.43 34.92 2.02
C ASP A 311 -8.88 34.83 0.55
N ARG A 312 -9.34 35.95 -0.03
CA ARG A 312 -9.73 36.01 -1.44
C ARG A 312 -8.54 36.01 -2.39
N TYR A 313 -7.36 36.37 -1.89
CA TYR A 313 -6.12 36.49 -2.68
C TYR A 313 -5.11 35.39 -2.33
N TYR A 314 -5.52 34.33 -1.60
CA TYR A 314 -4.64 33.24 -1.17
C TYR A 314 -3.98 32.48 -2.34
N SER A 315 -4.61 32.45 -3.51
CA SER A 315 -4.08 31.85 -4.74
C SER A 315 -3.25 32.82 -5.60
N GLU A 316 -3.10 34.08 -5.20
CA GLU A 316 -2.34 35.10 -5.92
C GLU A 316 -0.93 35.29 -5.33
N SER A 317 -0.11 36.16 -5.94
CA SER A 317 1.28 36.38 -5.51
C SER A 317 1.39 36.92 -4.08
N GLU A 318 2.47 36.59 -3.38
CA GLU A 318 2.72 37.02 -1.98
C GLU A 318 2.65 38.55 -1.81
N GLN A 319 3.03 39.31 -2.86
CA GLN A 319 2.92 40.77 -2.89
C GLN A 319 1.47 41.26 -2.91
N GLN A 320 0.57 40.56 -3.60
CA GLN A 320 -0.86 40.91 -3.64
C GLN A 320 -1.55 40.58 -2.32
N VAL A 321 -1.19 39.47 -1.66
CA VAL A 321 -1.68 39.12 -0.31
C VAL A 321 -1.25 40.18 0.71
N ALA A 322 0.01 40.64 0.65
CA ALA A 322 0.52 41.70 1.53
C ALA A 322 -0.19 43.05 1.31
N LEU A 323 -0.43 43.44 0.05
CA LEU A 323 -1.17 44.67 -0.29
C LEU A 323 -2.64 44.60 0.15
N ALA A 324 -3.30 43.45 -0.03
CA ALA A 324 -4.67 43.22 0.43
C ALA A 324 -4.76 43.30 1.96
N SER A 325 -3.83 42.67 2.68
CA SER A 325 -3.76 42.71 4.14
C SER A 325 -3.55 44.13 4.68
N ALA A 326 -2.62 44.90 4.09
CA ALA A 326 -2.40 46.29 4.47
C ALA A 326 -3.61 47.19 4.22
N ARG A 327 -4.35 46.96 3.12
CA ARG A 327 -5.61 47.68 2.82
C ARG A 327 -6.72 47.29 3.79
N PHE A 328 -6.89 46.00 4.07
CA PHE A 328 -7.88 45.49 5.02
C PHE A 328 -7.69 46.08 6.43
N GLN A 329 -6.43 46.17 6.88
CA GLN A 329 -6.12 46.77 8.17
C GLN A 329 -6.49 48.27 8.22
N ARG A 330 -6.28 49.03 7.14
CA ARG A 330 -6.69 50.45 7.07
C ARG A 330 -8.22 50.60 7.13
N ILE A 331 -8.95 49.73 6.43
CA ILE A 331 -10.42 49.69 6.44
C ILE A 331 -10.94 49.38 7.85
N LYS A 332 -10.35 48.39 8.52
CA LYS A 332 -10.70 48.02 9.90
C LYS A 332 -10.43 49.17 10.88
N ASN A 333 -9.25 49.78 10.82
CA ASN A 333 -8.89 50.90 11.70
C ASN A 333 -9.82 52.11 11.52
N ALA A 334 -10.24 52.41 10.29
CA ALA A 334 -11.19 53.49 10.02
C ALA A 334 -12.59 53.19 10.58
N TYR A 335 -13.06 51.93 10.45
CA TYR A 335 -14.32 51.49 11.04
C TYR A 335 -14.30 51.53 12.58
N ASP A 336 -13.24 51.01 13.20
CA ASP A 336 -13.09 50.99 14.66
C ASP A 336 -13.07 52.42 15.23
N TYR A 337 -12.38 53.34 14.54
CA TYR A 337 -12.35 54.76 14.92
C TYR A 337 -13.73 55.41 14.82
N LEU A 338 -14.48 55.20 13.73
CA LEU A 338 -15.82 55.74 13.56
C LEU A 338 -16.82 55.12 14.55
N MET A 339 -16.68 53.85 14.92
CA MET A 339 -17.53 53.26 15.96
C MET A 339 -17.29 53.84 17.36
N GLN A 340 -16.10 54.38 17.62
CA GLN A 340 -15.76 55.02 18.89
C GLN A 340 -16.13 56.51 18.96
N THR A 341 -16.12 57.22 17.83
CA THR A 341 -16.24 58.69 17.79
C THR A 341 -17.52 59.22 17.14
N TYR A 342 -18.29 58.38 16.45
CA TYR A 342 -19.43 58.77 15.61
C TYR A 342 -20.76 58.33 16.19
#